data_AF-A0A353LIF6-F1
#
_entry.id   AF-A0A353LIF6-F1
#
_cell.length_a   1.000
_cell.length_b   1.000
_cell.length_c   1.000
_cell.angle_alpha   90.00
_cell.angle_beta   90.00
_cell.angle_gamma   90.00
#
_symmetry.space_group_name_H-M   'P 1'
#
loop_
_entity.id
_entity.type
_entity.pdbx_description
1 polymer ?
#
loop_
_entity_poly.entity_id
_entity_poly.type
_entity_poly.pdbx_seq_one_letter_code
_entity_poly.pdbx_strand_id
1 'polypeptide(L)'
;MEYIGIIIVAIFVNNIVYSQFLGICPFLGVSKKIDTAIGMGLAVTFVLTISTIVTFLLQKGILDPFGLGYLQTISFILVIAALV
;
A
#
# COMPACT_ATOMS: atom_id res chain seq x y z
N MET A 1 -6.59 -30.16 -9.15
CA MET A 1 -5.28 -29.81 -9.75
C MET A 1 -5.21 -28.34 -10.16
N GLU A 2 -6.30 -27.75 -10.67
CA GLU A 2 -6.32 -26.33 -11.09
C GLU A 2 -6.24 -25.32 -9.92
N TYR A 3 -6.98 -25.54 -8.83
CA TYR A 3 -6.98 -24.64 -7.67
C TYR A 3 -5.64 -24.61 -6.89
N ILE A 4 -4.92 -25.74 -6.84
CA ILE A 4 -3.60 -25.81 -6.18
C ILE A 4 -2.57 -25.01 -6.98
N GLY A 5 -2.64 -25.04 -8.32
CA GLY A 5 -1.79 -24.22 -9.19
C GLY A 5 -2.01 -22.73 -9.00
N ILE A 6 -3.26 -22.28 -8.88
CA ILE A 6 -3.60 -20.87 -8.64
C ILE A 6 -3.06 -20.40 -7.28
N ILE A 7 -3.18 -21.23 -6.24
CA ILE A 7 -2.66 -20.93 -4.89
C ILE A 7 -1.13 -20.79 -4.92
N ILE A 8 -0.42 -21.68 -5.61
CA ILE A 8 1.04 -21.63 -5.71
C ILE A 8 1.50 -20.39 -6.50
N VAL A 9 0.85 -20.09 -7.63
CA VAL A 9 1.18 -18.90 -8.44
C VAL A 9 0.89 -17.60 -7.68
N ALA A 10 -0.21 -17.55 -6.93
CA ALA A 10 -0.55 -16.38 -6.11
C ALA A 10 0.45 -16.14 -4.98
N ILE A 11 0.92 -17.19 -4.29
CA ILE A 11 1.82 -17.08 -3.13
C ILE A 11 3.28 -16.81 -3.55
N PHE A 12 3.75 -17.37 -4.66
CA PHE A 12 5.16 -17.28 -5.03
C PHE A 12 5.47 -16.33 -6.20
N VAL A 13 4.61 -16.24 -7.22
CA VAL A 13 4.91 -15.50 -8.45
C VAL A 13 4.35 -14.07 -8.39
N ASN A 14 3.12 -13.91 -7.91
CA ASN A 14 2.43 -12.60 -7.83
C ASN A 14 2.44 -11.96 -6.44
N ASN A 15 3.11 -12.58 -5.46
CA ASN A 15 3.13 -12.05 -4.11
C ASN A 15 3.96 -10.77 -4.03
N ILE A 16 3.30 -9.67 -3.66
CA ILE A 16 3.84 -8.32 -3.57
C ILE A 16 5.11 -8.28 -2.69
N VAL A 17 5.15 -9.11 -1.64
CA VAL A 17 6.27 -9.17 -0.69
C VAL A 17 7.52 -9.85 -1.29
N TYR A 18 7.35 -10.84 -2.16
CA TYR A 18 8.46 -11.66 -2.68
C TYR A 18 8.93 -11.23 -4.08
N SER A 19 8.03 -10.69 -4.91
CA SER A 19 8.28 -10.41 -6.33
C SER A 19 8.45 -8.93 -6.65
N GLN A 20 7.81 -8.04 -5.88
CA GLN A 20 7.75 -6.62 -6.22
C GLN A 20 8.70 -5.74 -5.36
N PHE A 21 9.09 -6.17 -4.14
CA PHE A 21 9.98 -5.41 -3.23
C PHE A 21 9.60 -3.92 -3.02
N LEU A 22 8.38 -3.50 -3.36
CA LEU A 22 7.89 -2.14 -3.15
C LEU A 22 7.46 -1.98 -1.68
N GLY A 23 7.91 -0.93 -1.01
CA GLY A 23 7.52 -0.61 0.37
C GLY A 23 8.23 -1.40 1.47
N ILE A 24 9.43 -1.96 1.20
CA ILE A 24 10.23 -2.70 2.20
C ILE A 24 11.04 -1.83 3.16
N CYS A 25 11.06 -0.50 2.95
CA CYS A 25 11.78 0.45 3.79
C CYS A 25 11.49 0.31 5.31
N PRO A 26 10.24 0.17 5.78
CA PRO A 26 9.98 -0.13 7.19
C PRO A 26 10.53 -1.50 7.60
N PHE A 27 10.34 -2.53 6.76
CA PHE A 27 10.79 -3.89 7.05
C PHE A 27 12.30 -3.96 7.33
N LEU A 28 13.13 -3.34 6.49
CA LEU A 28 14.58 -3.28 6.69
C LEU A 28 14.98 -2.61 8.01
N GLY A 29 14.21 -1.64 8.51
CA GLY A 29 14.50 -0.87 9.72
C GLY A 29 14.14 -1.58 11.04
N VAL A 30 13.01 -2.31 11.09
CA VAL A 30 12.51 -2.96 12.31
C VAL A 30 12.69 -4.48 12.38
N SER A 31 13.33 -5.10 11.38
CA SER A 31 13.55 -6.56 11.32
C SER A 31 14.27 -7.17 12.54
N LYS A 32 15.00 -6.37 13.33
CA LYS A 32 15.81 -6.87 14.46
C LYS A 32 15.03 -7.12 15.75
N LYS A 33 13.88 -6.47 15.96
CA LYS A 33 13.11 -6.59 17.22
C LYS A 33 11.62 -6.70 16.92
N ILE A 34 11.00 -7.78 17.42
CA ILE A 34 9.57 -8.05 17.23
C ILE A 34 8.70 -6.96 17.87
N ASP A 35 9.07 -6.49 19.05
CA ASP A 35 8.34 -5.42 19.76
C ASP A 35 8.24 -4.14 18.92
N THR A 36 9.33 -3.76 18.23
CA THR A 36 9.33 -2.58 17.34
C THR A 36 8.60 -2.83 16.02
N ALA A 37 8.64 -4.08 15.52
CA ALA A 37 7.96 -4.45 14.28
C ALA A 37 6.44 -4.42 14.43
N ILE A 38 5.91 -4.84 15.58
CA ILE A 38 4.47 -4.79 15.89
C ILE A 38 3.99 -3.32 15.92
N GLY A 39 4.71 -2.45 16.63
CA GLY A 39 4.37 -1.03 16.69
C GLY A 39 4.40 -0.35 15.32
N MET A 40 5.42 -0.64 14.50
CA MET A 40 5.52 -0.09 13.15
C MET A 40 4.43 -0.63 12.21
N GLY A 41 4.08 -1.91 12.31
CA GLY A 41 3.00 -2.52 11.55
C GLY A 41 1.65 -1.85 11.84
N LEU A 42 1.32 -1.65 13.12
CA LEU A 42 0.10 -0.97 13.52
C LEU A 42 0.06 0.48 13.00
N ALA A 43 1.14 1.24 13.15
CA ALA A 43 1.22 2.61 12.65
C ALA A 43 0.99 2.69 11.13
N VAL A 44 1.65 1.82 10.36
CA VAL A 44 1.51 1.79 8.90
C VAL A 44 0.11 1.38 8.47
N THR A 45 -0.49 0.35 9.09
CA THR A 45 -1.88 -0.05 8.77
C THR A 45 -2.89 1.07 9.05
N PHE A 46 -2.70 1.82 10.12
CA PHE A 46 -3.57 2.95 10.46
C PHE A 46 -3.47 4.07 9.41
N VAL A 47 -2.25 4.50 9.08
CA VAL A 47 -2.01 5.55 8.07
C VAL A 47 -2.55 5.13 6.70
N LEU A 48 -2.30 3.88 6.27
CA LEU A 48 -2.81 3.37 5.00
C LEU A 48 -4.33 3.38 4.95
N THR A 49 -4.99 2.93 6.03
CA THR A 49 -6.45 2.86 6.07
C THR A 49 -7.08 4.23 5.89
N ILE A 50 -6.58 5.25 6.61
CA ILE A 50 -7.08 6.62 6.49
C ILE A 50 -6.74 7.20 5.11
N SER A 51 -5.51 7.00 4.66
CA SER A 51 -5.08 7.51 3.35
C SER A 51 -5.93 6.94 2.22
N THR A 52 -6.31 5.66 2.25
CA THR A 52 -7.18 5.04 1.23
C THR A 52 -8.57 5.67 1.19
N ILE A 53 -9.15 6.00 2.35
CA ILE A 53 -10.45 6.66 2.41
C ILE A 53 -10.38 8.05 1.77
N VAL A 54 -9.33 8.82 2.10
CA VAL A 54 -9.13 10.18 1.58
C VAL A 54 -8.83 10.17 0.08
N THR A 55 -7.96 9.28 -0.39
CA THR A 55 -7.64 9.18 -1.83
C THR A 55 -8.83 8.71 -2.64
N PHE A 56 -9.70 7.86 -2.10
CA PHE A 56 -10.95 7.46 -2.77
C PHE A 56 -11.91 8.65 -2.94
N LEU A 57 -12.08 9.46 -1.90
CA LEU A 57 -12.88 10.68 -1.95
C LEU A 57 -12.32 11.68 -2.97
N LEU A 58 -10.99 11.84 -3.02
CA LEU A 58 -10.33 12.72 -3.99
C LEU A 58 -10.45 12.19 -5.43
N GLN A 59 -10.30 10.89 -5.63
CA GLN A 59 -10.45 10.28 -6.95
C GLN A 59 -11.84 10.53 -7.52
N LYS A 60 -12.87 10.21 -6.74
CA LYS A 60 -14.27 10.25 -7.21
C LYS A 60 -14.88 11.65 -7.17
N GLY A 61 -14.42 12.50 -6.25
CA GLY A 61 -14.94 13.85 -6.05
C GLY A 61 -14.23 14.94 -6.86
N ILE A 62 -12.96 14.73 -7.23
CA ILE A 62 -12.16 15.76 -7.92
C ILE A 62 -11.57 15.20 -9.22
N LEU A 63 -10.92 14.05 -9.18
CA LEU A 63 -10.14 13.60 -10.35
C LEU A 63 -11.00 13.11 -11.52
N ASP A 64 -12.02 12.32 -11.24
CA ASP A 64 -12.97 11.82 -12.24
C ASP A 64 -13.83 12.93 -12.88
N PRO A 65 -14.45 13.87 -12.12
CA PRO A 65 -15.27 14.92 -12.73
C PRO A 65 -14.47 15.95 -13.52
N PHE A 66 -13.21 16.20 -13.14
CA PHE A 66 -12.34 17.14 -13.86
C PHE A 66 -11.49 16.46 -14.96
N GLY A 67 -11.61 15.14 -15.14
CA GLY A 67 -10.85 14.40 -16.16
C GLY A 67 -9.33 14.38 -15.93
N LEU A 68 -8.89 14.58 -14.68
CA LEU A 68 -7.49 14.77 -14.30
C LEU A 68 -6.79 13.45 -13.92
N GLY A 69 -7.10 12.36 -14.61
CA GLY A 69 -6.56 11.03 -14.31
C GLY A 69 -5.02 10.96 -14.31
N TYR A 70 -4.34 11.84 -15.06
CA TYR A 70 -2.87 11.87 -15.08
C TYR A 70 -2.24 12.33 -13.76
N LEU A 71 -2.96 13.10 -12.92
CA LEU A 71 -2.47 13.62 -11.64
C LEU A 71 -2.66 12.62 -10.50
N GLN A 72 -3.32 11.49 -10.73
CA GLN A 72 -3.69 10.53 -9.70
C GLN A 72 -2.51 10.11 -8.82
N THR A 73 -1.40 9.71 -9.45
CA THR A 73 -0.20 9.26 -8.75
C THR A 73 0.37 10.37 -7.85
N ILE A 74 0.43 11.60 -8.35
CA ILE A 74 1.00 12.74 -7.60
C ILE A 74 0.08 13.11 -6.43
N SER A 75 -1.23 13.18 -6.67
CA SER A 75 -2.22 13.47 -5.62
C SER A 75 -2.21 12.41 -4.52
N PHE A 76 -2.07 11.13 -4.86
CA PHE A 76 -2.05 10.06 -3.86
C PHE A 76 -0.77 10.11 -3.01
N ILE A 77 0.40 10.37 -3.63
CA ILE A 77 1.66 10.56 -2.89
C ILE A 77 1.56 11.76 -1.94
N LEU A 78 0.97 12.87 -2.39
CA LEU A 78 0.78 14.08 -1.56
C LEU A 78 -0.08 13.80 -0.32
N VAL A 79 -1.17 13.05 -0.48
CA VAL A 79 -2.07 12.68 0.63
C VAL A 79 -1.36 11.80 1.64
N ILE A 80 -0.63 10.78 1.18
CA ILE A 80 0.12 9.87 2.06
C ILE A 80 1.21 10.66 2.81
N ALA A 81 1.92 11.55 2.11
CA ALA A 81 3.00 12.36 2.70
C ALA A 81 2.50 13.40 3.71
N ALA A 82 1.27 13.91 3.56
CA ALA A 82 0.68 14.85 4.52
C ALA A 82 0.14 14.16 5.79
N LEU A 83 -0.07 12.84 5.73
CA LEU A 83 -0.69 12.06 6.82
C LEU A 83 0.33 11.35 7.72
N VAL A 84 1.58 11.20 7.25
CA VAL A 84 2.76 10.71 7.98
C VAL A 84 3.45 11.86 8.68
#